data_AF-A0A2S2QTC6-F1
#
_entry.id   AF-A0A2S2QTC6-F1
#
_cell.length_a   1.000
_cell.length_b   1.000
_cell.length_c   1.000
_cell.angle_alpha   90.00
_cell.angle_beta   90.00
_cell.angle_gamma   90.00
#
_symmetry.space_group_name_H-M   'P 1'
#
loop_
_entity.id
_entity.type
_entity.pdbx_description
1 polymer ?
#
loop_
_entity_poly.entity_id
_entity_poly.type
_entity_poly.pdbx_seq_one_letter_code
_entity_poly.pdbx_strand_id
1 'polypeptide(L)'
;MKKLRKQKKYRGESTIPPEFDVNIPKPSLKNTLPCQIPYWLWLFILKSPSLTTSAISFLITKFKERKNNQNKLEYEKPEPIIRERIRRRKVQYKIPEINDYVSTNGDTRGKINTEKIETTVVAGGLWTDEDLYELSQMVNKFPPGTSDRWQKVAKAMHRPVPEVAFMANKMKQNGYKVPNPEEVVESVITEEPKKIKTRATENIESINRSWTQIQQKALESALIKFPKGSTENRWEKISKSVPNKTKEECMARYKELNEQFKKKKDSIDGVLENVDNDNNKK
;
A
#
# COMPACT_ATOMS: atom_id res chain seq x y z
N MET A 1 -94.05 -8.88 29.56
CA MET A 1 -93.46 -8.37 28.29
C MET A 1 -91.93 -8.47 28.35
N LYS A 2 -91.33 -9.43 27.64
CA LYS A 2 -89.88 -9.48 27.39
C LYS A 2 -89.56 -8.51 26.26
N LYS A 3 -88.62 -7.58 26.45
CA LYS A 3 -87.90 -6.95 25.33
C LYS A 3 -86.41 -6.90 25.63
N LEU A 4 -85.72 -7.91 25.11
CA LEU A 4 -84.28 -7.93 24.90
C LEU A 4 -83.87 -6.68 24.11
N ARG A 5 -82.91 -5.91 24.62
CA ARG A 5 -82.23 -4.87 23.84
C ARG A 5 -80.72 -5.12 23.80
N LYS A 6 -80.35 -5.53 22.59
CA LYS A 6 -79.04 -5.81 22.00
C LYS A 6 -77.96 -4.78 22.37
N GLN A 7 -76.75 -5.29 22.61
CA GLN A 7 -75.50 -4.55 22.55
C GLN A 7 -75.29 -3.97 21.14
N LYS A 8 -75.03 -2.67 21.05
CA LYS A 8 -74.51 -2.06 19.81
C LYS A 8 -72.98 -2.04 19.89
N LYS A 9 -72.36 -2.83 19.02
CA LYS A 9 -70.96 -2.66 18.61
C LYS A 9 -70.78 -1.25 18.04
N TYR A 10 -69.90 -0.46 18.63
CA TYR A 10 -69.34 0.71 17.96
C TYR A 10 -68.00 0.33 17.34
N ARG A 11 -67.96 0.38 16.00
CA ARG A 11 -66.74 0.59 15.23
C ARG A 11 -66.28 2.03 15.43
N GLY A 12 -64.97 2.23 15.38
CA GLY A 12 -64.28 3.41 15.88
C GLY A 12 -64.57 4.73 15.18
N GLU A 13 -64.24 5.80 15.91
CA GLU A 13 -63.76 7.08 15.40
C GLU A 13 -62.93 7.71 16.53
N SER A 14 -61.85 8.38 16.17
CA SER A 14 -60.77 8.92 16.99
C SER A 14 -61.17 10.06 17.92
N THR A 15 -60.94 9.92 19.24
CA THR A 15 -60.61 11.03 20.16
C THR A 15 -59.88 10.47 21.39
N ILE A 16 -58.58 10.72 21.48
CA ILE A 16 -57.72 10.36 22.62
C ILE A 16 -57.91 11.42 23.72
N PRO A 17 -58.13 11.05 25.01
CA PRO A 17 -58.33 12.01 26.10
C PRO A 17 -57.06 12.83 26.45
N PRO A 18 -57.21 14.08 26.92
CA PRO A 18 -56.08 14.98 27.15
C PRO A 18 -55.58 14.89 28.60
N GLU A 19 -55.02 13.78 29.06
CA GLU A 19 -54.36 13.71 30.40
C GLU A 19 -53.23 12.67 30.46
N PHE A 20 -52.11 12.95 29.79
CA PHE A 20 -50.82 12.34 30.11
C PHE A 20 -49.74 13.41 30.11
N ASP A 21 -49.82 14.35 31.05
CA ASP A 21 -48.66 15.18 31.43
C ASP A 21 -47.69 14.32 32.27
N VAL A 22 -47.07 13.32 31.61
CA VAL A 22 -45.86 12.70 32.14
C VAL A 22 -44.73 13.66 31.82
N ASN A 23 -44.32 14.45 32.81
CA ASN A 23 -43.13 15.28 32.74
C ASN A 23 -41.89 14.39 32.63
N ILE A 24 -41.55 14.00 31.40
CA ILE A 24 -40.35 13.22 31.08
C ILE A 24 -39.20 14.23 31.02
N PRO A 25 -38.23 14.20 31.96
CA PRO A 25 -37.10 15.12 31.91
C PRO A 25 -36.27 14.86 30.65
N LYS A 26 -35.86 15.94 29.97
CA LYS A 26 -35.06 15.91 28.73
C LYS A 26 -33.87 14.96 28.91
N PRO A 27 -33.65 13.99 28.00
CA PRO A 27 -32.56 13.03 28.15
C PRO A 27 -31.22 13.78 28.14
N SER A 28 -30.48 13.65 29.23
CA SER A 28 -29.15 14.25 29.36
C SER A 28 -28.16 13.53 28.45
N LEU A 29 -27.51 14.27 27.56
CA LEU A 29 -26.47 13.76 26.66
C LEU A 29 -25.31 13.06 27.41
N LYS A 30 -25.17 13.31 28.71
CA LYS A 30 -24.18 12.67 29.61
C LYS A 30 -24.40 11.18 29.80
N ASN A 31 -25.58 10.64 29.46
CA ASN A 31 -25.91 9.22 29.56
C ASN A 31 -25.81 8.48 28.21
N THR A 32 -25.18 9.09 27.21
CA THR A 32 -24.92 8.45 25.92
C THR A 32 -23.56 7.75 25.96
N LEU A 33 -23.55 6.45 25.65
CA LEU A 33 -22.34 5.61 25.60
C LEU A 33 -21.14 6.24 24.85
N PRO A 34 -21.32 6.98 23.74
CA PRO A 34 -20.20 7.59 23.01
C PRO A 34 -19.38 8.60 23.83
N CYS A 35 -20.00 9.26 24.80
CA CYS A 35 -19.35 10.28 25.64
C CYS A 35 -18.98 9.73 27.03
N GLN A 36 -19.65 8.67 27.48
CA GLN A 36 -19.42 8.07 28.80
C GLN A 36 -18.12 7.26 28.83
N ILE A 37 -17.86 6.44 27.80
CA ILE A 37 -16.66 5.57 27.79
C ILE A 37 -15.36 6.38 27.87
N PRO A 38 -15.15 7.46 27.07
CA PRO A 38 -13.94 8.28 27.18
C PRO A 38 -13.78 8.96 28.54
N TYR A 39 -14.87 9.43 29.13
CA TYR A 39 -14.86 10.09 30.44
C TYR A 39 -14.50 9.11 31.56
N TRP A 40 -15.04 7.89 31.53
CA TRP A 40 -14.72 6.85 32.50
C TRP A 40 -13.31 6.31 32.33
N LEU A 41 -12.81 6.19 31.10
CA LEU A 41 -11.40 5.85 30.85
C LEU A 41 -10.46 6.93 31.37
N TRP A 42 -10.80 8.21 31.18
CA TRP A 42 -10.04 9.32 31.74
C TRP A 42 -10.05 9.32 33.28
N LEU A 43 -11.22 9.11 33.90
CA LEU A 43 -11.33 8.96 35.35
C LEU A 43 -10.58 7.72 35.87
N PHE A 44 -10.59 6.60 35.14
CA PHE A 44 -9.87 5.39 35.51
C PHE A 44 -8.36 5.61 35.52
N ILE A 45 -7.84 6.32 34.52
CA ILE A 45 -6.42 6.71 34.44
C ILE A 45 -6.04 7.64 35.61
N LEU A 46 -6.90 8.60 35.95
CA LEU A 46 -6.62 9.58 37.02
C LEU A 46 -6.81 9.02 38.44
N LYS A 47 -7.79 8.12 38.64
CA LYS A 47 -8.21 7.61 39.96
C LYS A 47 -7.60 6.26 40.31
N SER A 48 -7.00 5.55 39.36
CA SER A 48 -6.23 4.32 39.62
C SER A 48 -4.80 4.44 39.11
N PRO A 49 -3.93 5.23 39.78
CA PRO A 49 -2.55 5.43 39.34
C PRO A 49 -1.74 4.13 39.40
N SER A 50 -1.95 3.29 40.41
CA SER A 50 -1.17 2.06 40.59
C SER A 50 -1.35 1.06 39.44
N LEU A 51 -2.60 0.79 39.05
CA LEU A 51 -2.89 -0.15 37.96
C LEU A 51 -2.48 0.41 36.60
N THR A 52 -2.71 1.71 36.37
CA THR A 52 -2.39 2.35 35.09
C THR A 52 -0.89 2.57 34.93
N THR A 53 -0.16 2.98 35.97
CA THR A 53 1.31 3.10 35.91
C THR A 53 2.00 1.76 35.71
N SER A 54 1.51 0.68 36.36
CA SER A 54 2.02 -0.69 36.14
C SER A 54 1.76 -1.18 34.71
N ALA A 55 0.55 -0.98 34.18
CA ALA A 55 0.23 -1.35 32.79
C ALA A 55 1.02 -0.50 31.77
N ILE A 56 1.14 0.81 31.98
CA ILE A 56 1.89 1.73 31.11
C ILE A 56 3.38 1.37 31.13
N SER A 57 3.96 1.14 32.30
CA SER A 57 5.37 0.73 32.43
C SER A 57 5.64 -0.63 31.78
N PHE A 58 4.73 -1.60 31.90
CA PHE A 58 4.81 -2.88 31.19
C PHE A 58 4.77 -2.70 29.66
N LEU A 59 3.86 -1.86 29.15
CA LEU A 59 3.78 -1.55 27.72
C LEU A 59 5.05 -0.84 27.23
N ILE A 60 5.53 0.18 27.96
CA ILE A 60 6.78 0.89 27.64
C ILE A 60 7.96 -0.08 27.63
N THR A 61 8.03 -0.99 28.61
CA THR A 61 9.08 -2.02 28.69
C THR A 61 9.02 -2.96 27.49
N LYS A 62 7.83 -3.43 27.10
CA LYS A 62 7.64 -4.27 25.93
C LYS A 62 7.98 -3.57 24.61
N PHE A 63 7.68 -2.28 24.50
CA PHE A 63 8.10 -1.48 23.34
C PHE A 63 9.61 -1.27 23.31
N LYS A 64 10.25 -1.06 24.46
CA LYS A 64 11.72 -0.94 24.58
C LYS A 64 12.42 -2.26 24.21
N GLU A 65 11.87 -3.39 24.63
CA GLU A 65 12.36 -4.73 24.29
C GLU A 65 12.30 -4.99 22.77
N ARG A 66 11.22 -4.57 22.08
CA ARG A 66 11.12 -4.67 20.61
C ARG A 66 12.18 -3.82 19.90
N LYS A 67 12.42 -2.60 20.36
CA LYS A 67 13.48 -1.73 19.81
C LYS A 67 14.87 -2.32 20.06
N ASN A 68 15.13 -2.82 21.27
CA ASN A 68 16.41 -3.47 21.60
C ASN A 68 16.63 -4.74 20.78
N ASN A 69 15.60 -5.55 20.54
CA ASN A 69 15.69 -6.73 19.69
C ASN A 69 15.93 -6.37 18.22
N GLN A 70 15.31 -5.29 17.71
CA GLN A 70 15.63 -4.75 16.38
C GLN A 70 17.09 -4.30 16.28
N ASN A 71 17.57 -3.52 17.26
CA ASN A 71 18.97 -3.09 17.30
C ASN A 71 19.95 -4.27 17.47
N LYS A 72 19.58 -5.31 18.22
CA LYS A 72 20.39 -6.52 18.40
C LYS A 72 20.48 -7.33 17.10
N LEU A 73 19.37 -7.49 16.37
CA LEU A 73 19.35 -8.10 15.04
C LEU A 73 20.15 -7.29 14.01
N GLU A 74 20.24 -5.96 14.19
CA GLU A 74 21.06 -5.09 13.35
C GLU A 74 22.56 -5.20 13.69
N TYR A 75 22.91 -5.33 14.98
CA TYR A 75 24.29 -5.57 15.45
C TYR A 75 24.81 -6.99 15.17
N GLU A 76 23.91 -7.98 15.17
CA GLU A 76 24.24 -9.39 14.86
C GLU A 76 24.33 -9.66 13.35
N LYS A 77 24.01 -8.67 12.52
CA LYS A 77 24.32 -8.72 11.08
C LYS A 77 25.84 -8.66 10.93
N PRO A 78 26.49 -9.67 10.33
CA PRO A 78 27.95 -9.66 10.20
C PRO A 78 28.36 -8.41 9.43
N GLU A 79 29.31 -7.64 10.01
CA GLU A 79 29.88 -6.47 9.36
C GLU A 79 30.32 -6.85 7.93
N PRO A 80 30.07 -5.99 6.93
CA PRO A 80 30.50 -6.28 5.57
C PRO A 80 32.02 -6.41 5.55
N ILE A 81 32.51 -7.63 5.36
CA ILE A 81 33.94 -7.92 5.18
C ILE A 81 34.45 -7.03 4.06
N ILE A 82 35.21 -5.99 4.40
CA ILE A 82 35.95 -5.18 3.44
C ILE A 82 37.02 -6.11 2.88
N ARG A 83 36.70 -6.79 1.77
CA ARG A 83 37.68 -7.53 1.00
C ARG A 83 38.63 -6.50 0.40
N GLU A 84 39.73 -6.26 1.09
CA GLU A 84 40.83 -5.47 0.56
C GLU A 84 41.21 -6.09 -0.79
N ARG A 85 41.01 -5.33 -1.88
CA ARG A 85 41.32 -5.81 -3.23
C ARG A 85 42.84 -5.95 -3.28
N ILE A 86 43.33 -7.16 -3.06
CA ILE A 86 44.73 -7.52 -3.29
C ILE A 86 45.06 -7.08 -4.72
N ARG A 87 45.91 -6.05 -4.85
CA ARG A 87 46.40 -5.58 -6.15
C ARG A 87 47.12 -6.76 -6.80
N ARG A 88 46.49 -7.38 -7.80
CA ARG A 88 47.11 -8.46 -8.57
C ARG A 88 48.41 -7.92 -9.18
N ARG A 89 49.53 -8.49 -8.76
CA ARG A 89 50.86 -8.18 -9.31
C ARG A 89 50.81 -8.54 -10.81
N LYS A 90 51.09 -7.57 -11.70
CA LYS A 90 51.12 -7.77 -13.16
C LYS A 90 52.12 -8.90 -13.46
N VAL A 91 51.62 -10.04 -13.95
CA VAL A 91 52.47 -11.11 -14.48
C VAL A 91 53.03 -10.62 -15.81
N GLN A 92 54.35 -10.62 -15.93
CA GLN A 92 55.07 -10.16 -17.11
C GLN A 92 54.86 -11.18 -18.24
N TYR A 93 54.26 -10.73 -19.34
CA TYR A 93 53.98 -11.54 -20.52
C TYR A 93 55.31 -11.88 -21.21
N LYS A 94 55.66 -13.17 -21.32
CA LYS A 94 56.71 -13.65 -22.22
C LYS A 94 56.04 -14.07 -23.53
N ILE A 95 56.53 -13.50 -24.62
CA ILE A 95 56.14 -13.84 -25.99
C ILE A 95 56.73 -15.22 -26.31
N PRO A 96 55.92 -16.24 -26.66
CA PRO A 96 56.44 -17.51 -27.13
C PRO A 96 57.05 -17.37 -28.53
N GLU A 97 58.27 -17.86 -28.72
CA GLU A 97 58.89 -18.00 -30.03
C GLU A 97 58.13 -19.05 -30.85
N ILE A 98 57.70 -18.64 -32.05
CA ILE A 98 57.12 -19.50 -33.07
C ILE A 98 58.24 -20.40 -33.59
N ASN A 99 58.09 -21.70 -33.43
CA ASN A 99 58.86 -22.66 -34.20
C ASN A 99 57.88 -23.66 -34.81
N ASP A 100 57.76 -23.58 -36.14
CA ASP A 100 56.99 -24.49 -36.97
C ASP A 100 57.65 -25.87 -36.96
N TYR A 101 56.90 -26.92 -36.62
CA TYR A 101 56.83 -28.11 -37.44
C TYR A 101 55.63 -29.00 -37.07
N VAL A 102 55.06 -29.55 -38.13
CA VAL A 102 53.94 -30.47 -38.20
C VAL A 102 54.31 -31.84 -37.61
N SER A 103 53.41 -32.45 -36.83
CA SER A 103 53.12 -33.89 -36.97
C SER A 103 51.80 -34.31 -36.33
N THR A 104 51.01 -34.92 -37.19
CA THR A 104 49.79 -35.70 -37.04
C THR A 104 49.82 -36.71 -35.90
N ASN A 105 48.69 -36.93 -35.19
CA ASN A 105 47.98 -38.22 -35.08
C ASN A 105 46.92 -38.26 -33.95
N GLY A 106 45.73 -38.78 -34.27
CA GLY A 106 44.79 -39.54 -33.40
C GLY A 106 43.97 -38.76 -32.35
N ASP A 107 42.66 -38.53 -32.53
CA ASP A 107 41.51 -39.38 -32.09
C ASP A 107 41.42 -39.48 -30.53
N THR A 108 40.36 -39.10 -29.80
CA THR A 108 38.96 -39.54 -29.91
C THR A 108 37.96 -38.60 -29.19
N ARG A 109 36.73 -38.67 -29.70
CA ARG A 109 35.44 -38.09 -29.27
C ARG A 109 35.07 -38.22 -27.78
N GLY A 110 34.33 -37.22 -27.28
CA GLY A 110 33.53 -37.32 -26.05
C GLY A 110 32.74 -36.05 -25.70
N LYS A 111 31.59 -35.82 -26.36
CA LYS A 111 30.58 -34.81 -25.99
C LYS A 111 29.83 -35.24 -24.73
N ILE A 112 29.68 -34.35 -23.75
CA ILE A 112 28.46 -34.24 -22.93
C ILE A 112 28.13 -32.75 -22.76
N ASN A 113 27.11 -32.32 -23.51
CA ASN A 113 26.41 -31.05 -23.30
C ASN A 113 25.60 -31.17 -22.01
N THR A 114 25.87 -30.30 -21.03
CA THR A 114 24.94 -30.07 -19.91
C THR A 114 24.52 -28.62 -20.01
N GLU A 115 23.39 -28.38 -20.67
CA GLU A 115 22.69 -27.10 -20.65
C GLU A 115 22.14 -26.89 -19.23
N LYS A 116 22.95 -26.28 -18.36
CA LYS A 116 22.47 -25.62 -17.15
C LYS A 116 22.16 -24.17 -17.51
N ILE A 117 20.91 -23.93 -17.89
CA ILE A 117 20.35 -22.58 -17.83
C ILE A 117 20.07 -22.31 -16.35
N GLU A 118 21.07 -21.79 -15.64
CA GLU A 118 20.90 -21.19 -14.33
C GLU A 118 20.14 -19.88 -14.51
N THR A 119 18.80 -19.94 -14.49
CA THR A 119 17.99 -18.74 -14.28
C THR A 119 18.25 -18.26 -12.86
N THR A 120 18.94 -17.13 -12.73
CA THR A 120 19.28 -16.47 -11.47
C THR A 120 18.04 -16.32 -10.61
N VAL A 121 17.96 -17.04 -9.48
CA VAL A 121 16.92 -16.85 -8.48
C VAL A 121 17.04 -15.41 -7.98
N VAL A 122 16.04 -14.58 -8.27
CA VAL A 122 15.99 -13.18 -7.81
C VAL A 122 15.54 -13.20 -6.35
N ALA A 123 16.42 -13.67 -5.47
CA ALA A 123 16.20 -13.60 -4.03
C ALA A 123 16.59 -12.21 -3.53
N GLY A 124 15.66 -11.50 -2.88
CA GLY A 124 15.93 -10.21 -2.23
C GLY A 124 15.76 -8.95 -3.09
N GLY A 125 15.14 -9.06 -4.27
CA GLY A 125 14.75 -7.89 -5.07
C GLY A 125 13.51 -7.20 -4.53
N LEU A 126 13.44 -5.87 -4.62
CA LEU A 126 12.24 -5.08 -4.29
C LEU A 126 11.03 -5.61 -5.07
N TRP A 127 9.91 -5.86 -4.39
CA TRP A 127 8.69 -6.33 -5.03
C TRP A 127 8.09 -5.22 -5.88
N THR A 128 7.99 -5.45 -7.19
CA THR A 128 7.39 -4.51 -8.14
C THR A 128 5.90 -4.80 -8.32
N ASP A 129 5.16 -3.84 -8.89
CA ASP A 129 3.73 -4.00 -9.15
C ASP A 129 3.44 -5.16 -10.12
N GLU A 130 4.37 -5.45 -11.03
CA GLU A 130 4.33 -6.61 -11.94
C GLU A 130 4.47 -7.94 -11.17
N ASP A 131 5.43 -8.02 -10.24
CA ASP A 131 5.62 -9.21 -9.38
C ASP A 131 4.37 -9.49 -8.54
N LEU A 132 3.68 -8.43 -8.08
CA LEU A 132 2.45 -8.55 -7.31
C LEU A 132 1.27 -9.01 -8.17
N TYR A 133 1.17 -8.54 -9.41
CA TYR A 133 0.16 -9.00 -10.36
C TYR A 133 0.34 -10.49 -10.66
N GLU A 134 1.54 -10.91 -11.03
CA GLU A 134 1.86 -12.30 -11.33
C GLU A 134 1.63 -13.20 -10.10
N LEU A 135 2.00 -12.75 -8.89
CA LEU A 135 1.70 -13.44 -7.65
C LEU A 135 0.19 -13.65 -7.47
N SER A 136 -0.64 -12.63 -7.75
CA SER A 136 -2.09 -12.73 -7.64
C SER A 136 -2.69 -13.74 -8.63
N GLN A 137 -2.24 -13.73 -9.88
CA GLN A 137 -2.63 -14.68 -10.92
C GLN A 137 -2.28 -16.12 -10.50
N MET A 138 -1.06 -16.33 -10.02
CA MET A 138 -0.56 -17.64 -9.60
C MET A 138 -1.24 -18.16 -8.34
N VAL A 139 -1.57 -17.29 -7.39
CA VAL A 139 -2.33 -17.62 -6.16
C VAL A 139 -3.77 -18.05 -6.50
N ASN A 140 -4.39 -17.48 -7.53
CA ASN A 140 -5.71 -17.88 -8.02
C ASN A 140 -5.65 -19.19 -8.81
N LYS A 141 -4.61 -19.38 -9.64
CA LYS A 141 -4.39 -20.59 -10.44
C LYS A 141 -4.18 -21.85 -9.59
N PHE A 142 -3.57 -21.69 -8.41
CA PHE A 142 -3.32 -22.78 -7.47
C PHE A 142 -4.14 -22.56 -6.18
N PRO A 143 -5.34 -23.16 -6.04
CA PRO A 143 -6.19 -23.01 -4.87
C PRO A 143 -5.56 -23.61 -3.59
N PRO A 144 -6.01 -23.18 -2.39
CA PRO A 144 -5.48 -23.68 -1.12
C PRO A 144 -5.81 -25.18 -0.95
N GLY A 145 -4.82 -25.96 -0.51
CA GLY A 145 -5.03 -27.39 -0.18
C GLY A 145 -3.79 -28.28 -0.26
N THR A 146 -2.77 -27.89 -1.02
CA THR A 146 -1.52 -28.66 -1.16
C THR A 146 -0.30 -27.87 -0.69
N SER A 147 0.63 -28.54 0.01
CA SER A 147 1.93 -27.95 0.44
C SER A 147 2.76 -27.48 -0.75
N ASP A 148 2.62 -28.17 -1.88
CA ASP A 148 3.38 -27.92 -3.10
C ASP A 148 2.93 -26.66 -3.84
N ARG A 149 1.83 -26.03 -3.38
CA ARG A 149 1.34 -24.75 -3.91
C ARG A 149 2.45 -23.72 -3.96
N TRP A 150 3.09 -23.44 -2.83
CA TRP A 150 4.10 -22.39 -2.76
C TRP A 150 5.36 -22.73 -3.55
N GLN A 151 5.68 -24.02 -3.70
CA GLN A 151 6.78 -24.48 -4.55
C GLN A 151 6.50 -24.21 -6.04
N LYS A 152 5.28 -24.46 -6.51
CA LYS A 152 4.86 -24.18 -7.90
C LYS A 152 4.82 -22.69 -8.21
N VAL A 153 4.31 -21.89 -7.28
CA VAL A 153 4.28 -20.42 -7.43
C VAL A 153 5.70 -19.85 -7.42
N ALA A 154 6.54 -20.27 -6.48
CA ALA A 154 7.95 -19.86 -6.40
C ALA A 154 8.74 -20.19 -7.67
N LYS A 155 8.52 -21.38 -8.23
CA LYS A 155 9.17 -21.80 -9.47
C LYS A 155 8.79 -20.95 -10.67
N ALA A 156 7.54 -20.47 -10.74
CA ALA A 156 7.08 -19.59 -11.81
C ALA A 156 7.60 -18.15 -11.65
N MET A 157 7.51 -17.60 -10.43
CA MET A 157 7.95 -16.24 -10.10
C MET A 157 9.47 -16.08 -10.00
N HIS A 158 10.25 -17.16 -10.15
CA HIS A 158 11.70 -17.20 -9.93
C HIS A 158 12.18 -16.61 -8.58
N ARG A 159 11.32 -16.69 -7.55
CA ARG A 159 11.54 -16.15 -6.19
C ARG A 159 11.49 -17.27 -5.13
N PRO A 160 12.15 -17.12 -3.97
CA PRO A 160 12.18 -18.18 -2.97
C PRO A 160 10.80 -18.42 -2.34
N VAL A 161 10.47 -19.69 -2.10
CA VAL A 161 9.22 -20.18 -1.47
C VAL A 161 8.81 -19.39 -0.21
N PRO A 162 9.69 -19.15 0.78
CA PRO A 162 9.31 -18.38 1.98
C PRO A 162 8.92 -16.93 1.69
N GLU A 163 9.55 -16.29 0.69
CA GLU A 163 9.28 -14.89 0.33
C GLU A 163 7.93 -14.75 -0.38
N VAL A 164 7.65 -15.66 -1.32
CA VAL A 164 6.37 -15.74 -2.04
C VAL A 164 5.20 -16.02 -1.09
N ALA A 165 5.36 -16.97 -0.17
CA ALA A 165 4.33 -17.29 0.81
C ALA A 165 4.05 -16.11 1.77
N PHE A 166 5.11 -15.41 2.20
CA PHE A 166 4.98 -14.22 3.03
C PHE A 166 4.23 -13.10 2.29
N MET A 167 4.62 -12.82 1.04
CA MET A 167 4.02 -11.74 0.27
C MET A 167 2.58 -12.03 -0.14
N ALA A 168 2.23 -13.28 -0.45
CA ALA A 168 0.85 -13.66 -0.74
C ALA A 168 -0.07 -13.48 0.49
N ASN A 169 0.43 -13.84 1.68
CA ASN A 169 -0.29 -13.57 2.93
C ASN A 169 -0.43 -12.07 3.21
N LYS A 170 0.62 -11.29 2.92
CA LYS A 170 0.61 -9.83 3.07
C LYS A 170 -0.38 -9.16 2.13
N MET A 171 -0.45 -9.58 0.86
CA MET A 171 -1.43 -9.07 -0.10
C MET A 171 -2.87 -9.34 0.34
N LYS A 172 -3.13 -10.53 0.91
CA LYS A 172 -4.44 -10.91 1.45
C LYS A 172 -4.83 -10.07 2.68
N GLN A 173 -3.88 -9.76 3.57
CA GLN A 173 -4.14 -8.97 4.77
C GLN A 173 -4.33 -7.48 4.48
N ASN A 174 -3.63 -6.94 3.47
CA ASN A 174 -3.65 -5.51 3.14
C ASN A 174 -4.71 -5.13 2.10
N GLY A 175 -5.52 -6.07 1.60
CA GLY A 175 -6.58 -5.78 0.62
C GLY A 175 -6.06 -5.14 -0.67
N TYR A 176 -4.84 -5.47 -1.08
CA TYR A 176 -4.23 -4.94 -2.30
C TYR A 176 -5.04 -5.42 -3.51
N LYS A 177 -5.86 -4.54 -4.09
CA LYS A 177 -6.49 -4.76 -5.39
C LYS A 177 -5.50 -4.33 -6.46
N VAL A 178 -4.83 -5.30 -7.07
CA VAL A 178 -4.09 -5.04 -8.30
C VAL A 178 -5.15 -4.79 -9.38
N PRO A 179 -5.13 -3.64 -10.10
CA PRO A 179 -6.02 -3.41 -11.21
C PRO A 179 -5.75 -4.50 -12.26
N ASN A 180 -6.70 -5.41 -12.46
CA ASN A 180 -6.59 -6.44 -13.48
C ASN A 180 -6.70 -5.77 -14.86
N PRO A 181 -5.67 -5.83 -15.73
CA PRO A 181 -5.79 -5.33 -17.09
C PRO A 181 -6.76 -6.17 -17.93
N GLU A 182 -6.96 -7.45 -17.59
CA GLU A 182 -7.72 -8.39 -18.42
C GLU A 182 -9.25 -8.20 -18.36
N GLU A 183 -9.82 -7.72 -17.25
CA GLU A 183 -11.26 -7.38 -17.19
C GLU A 183 -11.61 -6.08 -17.93
N VAL A 184 -10.61 -5.27 -18.31
CA VAL A 184 -10.83 -4.00 -19.02
C VAL A 184 -10.87 -4.21 -20.54
N VAL A 185 -10.32 -5.31 -21.07
CA VAL A 185 -10.19 -5.51 -22.53
C VAL A 185 -11.38 -6.23 -23.15
N GLU A 186 -12.09 -7.08 -22.39
CA GLU A 186 -13.16 -7.92 -22.97
C GLU A 186 -14.53 -7.21 -23.10
N SER A 187 -14.67 -6.00 -22.54
CA SER A 187 -15.88 -5.18 -22.70
C SER A 187 -15.72 -3.99 -23.66
N VAL A 188 -14.55 -3.82 -24.28
CA VAL A 188 -14.23 -2.63 -25.12
C VAL A 188 -14.30 -2.92 -26.62
N ILE A 189 -14.51 -4.17 -27.06
CA ILE A 189 -14.63 -4.51 -28.50
C ILE A 189 -16.03 -5.03 -28.84
N THR A 190 -17.06 -4.20 -28.67
CA THR A 190 -18.23 -4.20 -29.57
C THR A 190 -18.95 -2.86 -29.40
N GLU A 191 -18.59 -1.90 -30.25
CA GLU A 191 -19.39 -0.69 -30.44
C GLU A 191 -20.73 -1.06 -31.08
N GLU A 192 -21.85 -0.63 -30.49
CA GLU A 192 -22.94 0.00 -31.25
C GLU A 192 -23.66 1.06 -30.39
N PRO A 193 -24.00 2.24 -30.94
CA PRO A 193 -24.46 3.38 -30.16
C PRO A 193 -25.99 3.40 -30.03
N LYS A 194 -26.53 3.05 -28.85
CA LYS A 194 -27.94 3.37 -28.50
C LYS A 194 -28.14 3.84 -27.05
N LYS A 195 -28.42 5.15 -26.95
CA LYS A 195 -29.26 5.87 -25.97
C LYS A 195 -29.15 5.56 -24.46
N ILE A 196 -28.47 6.48 -23.76
CA ILE A 196 -28.80 7.16 -22.49
C ILE A 196 -29.62 6.39 -21.43
N LYS A 197 -29.01 6.13 -20.25
CA LYS A 197 -29.65 6.38 -18.93
C LYS A 197 -28.62 6.65 -17.81
N THR A 198 -28.27 7.92 -17.66
CA THR A 198 -27.92 8.75 -16.47
C THR A 198 -27.26 8.20 -15.18
N ARG A 199 -26.82 6.93 -15.05
CA ARG A 199 -26.18 6.45 -13.81
C ARG A 199 -24.67 6.23 -13.88
N ALA A 200 -24.12 6.12 -15.09
CA ALA A 200 -22.69 5.87 -15.30
C ALA A 200 -21.83 7.15 -15.24
N THR A 201 -22.41 8.33 -15.45
CA THR A 201 -21.69 9.62 -15.46
C THR A 201 -21.10 9.97 -14.09
N GLU A 202 -21.83 9.71 -13.01
CA GLU A 202 -21.34 9.98 -11.65
C GLU A 202 -20.13 9.10 -11.26
N ASN A 203 -20.07 7.87 -11.78
CA ASN A 203 -18.99 6.93 -11.46
C ASN A 203 -17.74 7.21 -12.31
N ILE A 204 -17.92 7.71 -13.54
CA ILE A 204 -16.80 8.16 -14.38
C ILE A 204 -16.19 9.45 -13.82
N GLU A 205 -17.02 10.39 -13.34
CA GLU A 205 -16.53 11.61 -12.68
C GLU A 205 -15.83 11.33 -11.35
N SER A 206 -16.32 10.36 -10.57
CA SER A 206 -15.68 10.00 -9.29
C SER A 206 -14.31 9.33 -9.48
N ILE A 207 -14.17 8.48 -10.50
CA ILE A 207 -12.89 7.87 -10.91
C ILE A 207 -11.96 8.92 -11.54
N ASN A 208 -12.51 9.91 -12.27
CA ASN A 208 -11.73 11.04 -12.77
C ASN A 208 -11.26 12.01 -11.66
N ARG A 209 -11.82 11.97 -10.45
CA ARG A 209 -11.30 12.76 -9.32
C ARG A 209 -10.23 12.02 -8.51
N SER A 210 -10.21 10.68 -8.51
CA SER A 210 -9.19 9.92 -7.79
C SER A 210 -7.89 9.87 -8.58
N TRP A 211 -6.78 10.24 -7.92
CA TRP A 211 -5.44 10.15 -8.51
C TRP A 211 -4.87 8.75 -8.27
N THR A 212 -4.65 8.01 -9.36
CA THR A 212 -3.95 6.72 -9.31
C THR A 212 -2.44 6.92 -9.27
N GLN A 213 -1.69 5.91 -8.79
CA GLN A 213 -0.23 5.98 -8.73
C GLN A 213 0.42 6.15 -10.11
N ILE A 214 -0.17 5.54 -11.14
CA ILE A 214 0.27 5.66 -12.54
C ILE A 214 0.09 7.10 -13.03
N GLN A 215 -1.07 7.71 -12.78
CA GLN A 215 -1.34 9.11 -13.14
C GLN A 215 -0.44 10.07 -12.37
N GLN A 216 -0.19 9.82 -11.09
CA GLN A 216 0.70 10.63 -10.25
C GLN A 216 2.14 10.58 -10.79
N LYS A 217 2.66 9.39 -11.09
CA LYS A 217 3.99 9.21 -11.70
C LYS A 217 4.09 9.88 -13.07
N ALA A 218 3.03 9.78 -13.88
CA ALA A 218 2.95 10.47 -15.17
C ALA A 218 3.00 12.00 -15.01
N LEU A 219 2.24 12.56 -14.06
CA LEU A 219 2.25 13.99 -13.74
C LEU A 219 3.63 14.45 -13.27
N GLU A 220 4.28 13.71 -12.38
CA GLU A 220 5.64 14.02 -11.92
C GLU A 220 6.66 14.01 -13.07
N SER A 221 6.60 12.98 -13.93
CA SER A 221 7.48 12.89 -15.11
C SER A 221 7.25 14.06 -16.08
N ALA A 222 6.00 14.47 -16.27
CA ALA A 222 5.64 15.59 -17.14
C ALA A 222 6.06 16.94 -16.54
N LEU A 223 5.97 17.11 -15.22
CA LEU A 223 6.41 18.31 -14.52
C LEU A 223 7.93 18.49 -14.56
N ILE A 224 8.69 17.39 -14.59
CA ILE A 224 10.15 17.40 -14.80
C ILE A 224 10.46 17.72 -16.26
N LYS A 225 9.78 17.05 -17.20
CA LYS A 225 10.00 17.21 -18.65
C LYS A 225 9.71 18.63 -19.15
N PHE A 226 8.72 19.28 -18.56
CA PHE A 226 8.39 20.67 -18.84
C PHE A 226 8.65 21.48 -17.57
N PRO A 227 9.77 22.23 -17.41
CA PRO A 227 10.05 23.07 -16.24
C PRO A 227 9.42 24.46 -16.30
N LYS A 228 9.31 25.15 -15.15
CA LYS A 228 8.60 26.45 -15.05
C LYS A 228 9.29 27.47 -15.97
N GLY A 229 8.51 28.15 -16.81
CA GLY A 229 9.02 29.11 -17.80
C GLY A 229 9.36 28.51 -19.18
N SER A 230 9.18 27.20 -19.39
CA SER A 230 9.59 26.55 -20.64
C SER A 230 8.65 26.77 -21.82
N THR A 231 7.33 27.02 -21.62
CA THR A 231 6.36 27.33 -22.70
C THR A 231 5.02 27.83 -22.15
N GLU A 232 4.33 28.69 -22.91
CA GLU A 232 2.99 29.22 -22.60
C GLU A 232 1.92 28.10 -22.52
N ASN A 233 2.08 27.04 -23.32
CA ASN A 233 1.20 25.85 -23.34
C ASN A 233 1.69 24.68 -22.46
N ARG A 234 2.41 24.98 -21.37
CA ARG A 234 2.98 23.96 -20.45
C ARG A 234 1.91 22.97 -19.98
N TRP A 235 0.79 23.47 -19.46
CA TRP A 235 -0.25 22.64 -18.85
C TRP A 235 -0.99 21.77 -19.85
N GLU A 236 -1.10 22.22 -21.11
CA GLU A 236 -1.68 21.42 -22.19
C GLU A 236 -0.78 20.24 -22.59
N LYS A 237 0.55 20.43 -22.54
CA LYS A 237 1.50 19.33 -22.76
C LYS A 237 1.51 18.33 -21.59
N ILE A 238 1.34 18.83 -20.37
CA ILE A 238 1.23 18.00 -19.17
C ILE A 238 -0.06 17.17 -19.22
N SER A 239 -1.21 17.76 -19.54
CA SER A 239 -2.47 17.02 -19.61
C SER A 239 -2.46 15.96 -20.70
N LYS A 240 -1.80 16.21 -21.84
CA LYS A 240 -1.59 15.18 -22.89
C LYS A 240 -0.76 13.99 -22.43
N SER A 241 0.04 14.16 -21.38
CA SER A 241 0.92 13.11 -20.84
C SER A 241 0.29 12.34 -19.67
N VAL A 242 -0.86 12.80 -19.14
CA VAL A 242 -1.55 12.17 -18.00
C VAL A 242 -2.89 11.60 -18.50
N PRO A 243 -3.07 10.26 -18.46
CA PRO A 243 -4.28 9.63 -19.00
C PRO A 243 -5.52 10.01 -18.19
N ASN A 244 -6.61 10.34 -18.89
CA ASN A 244 -7.92 10.66 -18.34
C ASN A 244 -7.93 11.80 -17.30
N LYS A 245 -6.95 12.73 -17.37
CA LYS A 245 -6.95 13.94 -16.55
C LYS A 245 -6.87 15.19 -17.41
N THR A 246 -7.61 16.22 -17.01
CA THR A 246 -7.61 17.51 -17.72
C THR A 246 -6.47 18.41 -17.25
N LYS A 247 -6.21 19.50 -18.00
CA LYS A 247 -5.22 20.51 -17.63
C LYS A 247 -5.53 21.15 -16.27
N GLU A 248 -6.81 21.34 -15.95
CA GLU A 248 -7.29 21.93 -14.70
C GLU A 248 -7.02 21.01 -13.51
N GLU A 249 -7.29 19.72 -13.66
CA GLU A 249 -7.02 18.71 -12.63
C GLU A 249 -5.51 18.57 -12.35
N CYS A 250 -4.68 18.59 -13.41
CA CYS A 250 -3.23 18.56 -13.27
C CYS A 250 -2.70 19.79 -12.51
N MET A 251 -3.26 20.99 -12.78
CA MET A 251 -2.92 22.22 -12.07
C MET A 251 -3.35 22.17 -10.60
N ALA A 252 -4.57 21.71 -10.32
CA ALA A 252 -5.10 21.59 -8.98
C ALA A 252 -4.24 20.64 -8.13
N ARG A 253 -3.90 19.47 -8.68
CA ARG A 253 -3.04 18.50 -8.00
C ARG A 253 -1.64 19.05 -7.75
N TYR A 254 -1.06 19.76 -8.71
CA TYR A 254 0.23 20.42 -8.54
C TYR A 254 0.22 21.47 -7.42
N LYS A 255 -0.87 22.24 -7.31
CA LYS A 255 -1.06 23.22 -6.23
C LYS A 255 -1.12 22.54 -4.87
N GLU A 256 -1.89 21.46 -4.76
CA GLU A 256 -2.01 20.66 -3.54
C GLU A 256 -0.63 20.11 -3.10
N LEU A 257 0.15 19.55 -4.03
CA LEU A 257 1.49 19.05 -3.74
C LEU A 257 2.41 20.17 -3.23
N ASN A 258 2.39 21.34 -3.86
CA ASN A 258 3.17 22.49 -3.38
C ASN A 258 2.77 22.94 -1.97
N GLU A 259 1.47 22.95 -1.66
CA GLU A 259 0.99 23.29 -0.32
C GLU A 259 1.44 22.25 0.72
N GLN A 260 1.42 20.96 0.38
CA GLN A 260 1.95 19.91 1.24
C GLN A 260 3.46 20.07 1.46
N PHE A 261 4.23 20.41 0.42
CA PHE A 261 5.67 20.67 0.56
C PHE A 261 5.97 21.91 1.42
N LYS A 262 5.19 22.98 1.26
CA LYS A 262 5.31 24.19 2.10
C LYS A 262 5.00 23.89 3.55
N LYS A 263 3.84 23.28 3.84
CA LYS A 263 3.47 22.87 5.21
C LYS A 263 4.54 21.96 5.84
N LYS A 264 5.10 21.03 5.07
CA LYS A 264 6.17 20.17 5.54
C LYS A 264 7.45 20.96 5.82
N LYS A 265 7.82 21.89 4.96
CA LYS A 265 8.96 22.80 5.18
C LYS A 265 8.74 23.66 6.43
N ASP A 266 7.59 24.31 6.58
CA ASP A 266 7.27 25.13 7.74
C ASP A 266 7.28 24.30 9.04
N SER A 267 6.79 23.05 8.98
CA SER A 267 6.87 22.14 10.13
C SER A 267 8.30 21.72 10.47
N ILE A 268 9.17 21.56 9.47
CA ILE A 268 10.58 21.20 9.67
C ILE A 268 11.34 22.40 10.24
N ASP A 269 11.15 23.58 9.64
CA ASP A 269 11.79 24.83 10.07
C ASP A 269 11.35 25.18 11.51
N GLY A 270 10.07 24.99 11.85
CA GLY A 270 9.58 25.15 13.23
C GLY A 270 10.12 24.11 14.22
N VAL A 271 10.46 22.88 13.79
CA VAL A 271 11.12 21.90 14.65
C VAL A 271 12.57 22.29 14.93
N LEU A 272 13.27 22.83 13.94
CA LEU A 272 14.66 23.29 14.09
C LEU A 272 14.76 24.48 15.06
N GLU A 273 13.86 25.47 14.95
CA GLU A 273 13.84 26.62 15.88
C GLU A 273 13.54 26.23 17.35
N ASN A 274 12.75 25.17 17.57
CA ASN A 274 12.48 24.68 18.92
C ASN A 274 13.68 23.93 19.52
N VAL A 275 14.45 23.20 18.70
CA VAL A 275 15.68 22.51 19.14
C VAL A 275 16.78 23.51 19.51
N ASP A 276 16.91 24.61 18.76
CA ASP A 276 17.91 25.65 19.04
C ASP A 276 17.59 26.44 20.33
N ASN A 277 16.30 26.69 20.60
CA ASN A 277 15.87 27.35 21.84
C ASN A 277 16.05 26.48 23.09
N ASP A 278 15.87 25.16 22.98
CA ASP A 278 16.09 24.22 24.10
C ASP A 278 17.58 24.02 24.42
N ASN A 279 18.46 24.14 23.42
CA ASN A 279 19.91 24.05 23.61
C ASN A 279 20.52 25.31 24.23
N ASN A 280 19.88 26.49 24.06
CA ASN A 280 20.36 27.76 24.62
C ASN A 280 19.84 28.02 26.06
N LYS A 281 19.06 27.09 26.63
CA LYS A 281 18.44 27.20 27.96
C LYS A 281 19.03 26.22 29.00
N LYS A 282 20.09 25.50 28.64
CA LYS A 282 20.90 24.64 29.51
C LYS A 282 22.28 25.26 29.70
#